data_AF-A0A644ZJZ4-F1
#
_entry.id   AF-A0A644ZJZ4-F1
#
_cell.length_a   1.000
_cell.length_b   1.000
_cell.length_c   1.000
_cell.angle_alpha   90.00
_cell.angle_beta   90.00
_cell.angle_gamma   90.00
#
_symmetry.space_group_name_H-M   'P 1'
#
loop_
_entity.id
_entity.type
_entity.pdbx_description
1 polymer ?
#
loop_
_entity_poly.entity_id
_entity_poly.type
_entity_poly.pdbx_seq_one_letter_code
_entity_poly.pdbx_strand_id
1 'polypeptide(L)'
;MGFALYFYNFSTFLGHEGLYLEDLFIQPEHRKKGYGKALFEALATIAQNEGCGRFEWWCLDWNSPSIGFYKSLGAKAMDEWTVYRLTRQHIDALAKADAE
;
A
#
# COMPACT_ATOMS: atom_id res chain seq x y z
N MET A 1 6.53 -3.42 19.63
CA MET A 1 6.23 -4.38 18.55
C MET A 1 5.40 -3.70 17.47
N GLY A 2 5.11 -4.41 16.37
CA GLY A 2 4.31 -3.92 15.25
C GLY A 2 4.09 -5.02 14.20
N PHE A 3 3.37 -4.68 13.13
CA PHE A 3 3.10 -5.59 12.02
C PHE A 3 3.02 -4.85 10.68
N ALA A 4 3.11 -5.62 9.60
CA ALA A 4 2.76 -5.20 8.25
C ALA A 4 1.83 -6.25 7.63
N LEU A 5 0.70 -5.82 7.07
CA LEU A 5 -0.23 -6.64 6.30
C LEU A 5 -0.05 -6.31 4.82
N TYR A 6 0.23 -7.32 4.01
CA TYR A 6 0.46 -7.15 2.58
C TYR A 6 -0.16 -8.28 1.77
N PHE A 7 -0.29 -8.05 0.47
CA PHE A 7 -0.72 -9.03 -0.53
C PHE A 7 -0.09 -8.68 -1.88
N TYR A 8 -0.29 -9.53 -2.89
CA TYR A 8 0.18 -9.28 -4.25
C TYR A 8 -0.91 -8.60 -5.09
N ASN A 9 -0.53 -7.59 -5.85
CA ASN A 9 -1.34 -7.00 -6.92
C ASN A 9 -0.69 -7.28 -8.28
N PHE A 10 -1.33 -6.84 -9.37
CA PHE A 10 -0.77 -6.97 -10.71
C PHE A 10 -0.74 -5.61 -11.40
N SER A 11 0.43 -5.22 -11.92
CA SER A 11 0.59 -4.01 -12.70
C SER A 11 0.43 -4.32 -14.18
N THR A 12 -0.68 -3.89 -14.77
CA THR A 12 -0.90 -4.01 -16.23
C THR A 12 0.07 -3.15 -17.05
N PHE A 13 0.60 -2.06 -16.47
CA PHE A 13 1.61 -1.22 -17.11
C PHE A 13 2.98 -1.89 -17.20
N LEU A 14 3.34 -2.71 -16.21
CA LEU A 14 4.61 -3.44 -16.23
C LEU A 14 4.45 -4.87 -16.78
N GLY A 15 3.24 -5.43 -16.78
CA GLY A 15 3.02 -6.85 -17.10
C GLY A 15 3.56 -7.79 -16.02
N HIS A 16 3.68 -7.32 -14.79
CA HIS A 16 4.29 -8.05 -13.67
C HIS A 16 3.47 -7.90 -12.39
N GLU A 17 3.59 -8.90 -11.51
CA GLU A 17 3.10 -8.82 -10.14
C GLU A 17 3.79 -7.69 -9.38
N GLY A 18 3.09 -7.14 -8.38
CA GLY A 18 3.60 -6.17 -7.45
C GLY A 18 3.25 -6.58 -6.01
N LEU A 19 3.96 -6.01 -5.04
CA LEU A 19 3.63 -6.14 -3.64
C LEU A 19 2.83 -4.92 -3.20
N TYR A 20 1.69 -5.14 -2.57
CA TYR A 20 0.85 -4.09 -2.01
C TYR A 20 0.80 -4.19 -0.49
N LEU A 21 1.23 -3.14 0.21
CA LEU A 21 1.12 -3.02 1.66
C LEU A 21 -0.21 -2.35 2.01
N GLU A 22 -1.07 -3.10 2.68
CA GLU A 22 -2.38 -2.63 3.15
C GLU A 22 -2.23 -1.80 4.43
N ASP A 23 -1.58 -2.37 5.45
CA ASP A 23 -1.45 -1.75 6.76
C ASP A 23 -0.03 -1.89 7.31
N LEU A 24 0.47 -0.79 7.88
CA LEU A 24 1.68 -0.76 8.68
C LEU A 24 1.37 -0.15 10.04
N PHE A 25 1.64 -0.90 11.11
CA PHE A 25 1.45 -0.38 12.46
C PHE A 25 2.64 -0.70 13.35
N ILE A 26 3.14 0.33 14.03
CA ILE A 26 4.10 0.21 15.13
C ILE A 26 3.47 0.83 16.39
N GLN A 27 3.49 0.07 17.49
CA GLN A 27 3.07 0.55 18.80
C GLN A 27 3.80 1.86 19.17
N PRO A 28 3.12 2.88 19.71
CA PRO A 28 3.70 4.20 19.95
C PRO A 28 5.04 4.20 20.69
N GLU A 29 5.18 3.35 21.72
CA GLU A 29 6.35 3.22 22.60
C GLU A 29 7.57 2.60 21.87
N HIS A 30 7.32 2.03 20.69
CA HIS A 30 8.30 1.39 19.84
C HIS A 30 8.62 2.20 18.57
N ARG A 31 7.98 3.35 18.35
CA ARG A 31 8.26 4.21 17.18
C ARG A 31 9.67 4.83 17.28
N LYS A 32 10.21 5.25 16.14
CA LYS A 32 11.55 5.86 16.00
C LYS A 32 12.72 4.97 16.45
N LYS A 33 12.49 3.66 16.64
CA LYS A 33 13.51 2.64 16.96
C LYS A 33 13.92 1.79 15.75
N GLY A 34 13.53 2.18 14.53
CA GLY A 34 13.87 1.47 13.29
C GLY A 34 12.93 0.34 12.87
N TYR A 35 11.96 -0.08 13.70
CA TYR A 35 11.09 -1.21 13.37
C TYR A 35 10.25 -1.02 12.09
N GLY A 36 9.77 0.20 11.83
CA GLY A 36 9.05 0.49 10.58
C GLY A 36 9.94 0.28 9.36
N LYS A 37 11.22 0.70 9.44
CA LYS A 37 12.20 0.48 8.39
C LYS A 37 12.49 -1.01 8.21
N ALA A 38 12.67 -1.75 9.30
CA ALA A 38 12.92 -3.19 9.26
C ALA A 38 11.76 -3.96 8.60
N LEU A 39 10.50 -3.56 8.84
CA LEU A 39 9.34 -4.14 8.14
C LEU A 39 9.36 -3.83 6.63
N PHE A 40 9.68 -2.60 6.25
CA PHE A 40 9.83 -2.23 4.84
C PHE A 40 10.97 -2.98 4.15
N GLU A 41 12.12 -3.14 4.82
CA GLU A 41 13.26 -3.91 4.31
C GLU A 41 12.86 -5.38 4.09
N ALA A 42 12.14 -5.99 5.04
CA ALA A 42 11.65 -7.35 4.90
C ALA A 42 10.68 -7.50 3.71
N LEU A 43 9.73 -6.57 3.54
CA LEU A 43 8.82 -6.58 2.39
C LEU A 43 9.53 -6.34 1.06
N ALA A 44 10.56 -5.47 1.04
CA ALA A 44 11.36 -5.25 -0.15
C ALA A 44 12.17 -6.50 -0.54
N THR A 45 12.70 -7.25 0.43
CA THR A 45 13.34 -8.55 0.16
C THR A 45 12.35 -9.56 -0.43
N ILE A 46 11.12 -9.61 0.08
CA ILE A 46 10.06 -10.47 -0.48
C ILE A 46 9.75 -10.05 -1.91
N ALA A 47 9.46 -8.77 -2.15
CA ALA A 47 9.19 -8.24 -3.49
C ALA A 47 10.33 -8.53 -4.48
N GLN A 48 11.59 -8.39 -4.04
CA GLN A 48 12.75 -8.71 -4.87
C GLN A 48 12.82 -10.20 -5.24
N ASN A 49 12.64 -11.09 -4.26
CA ASN A 49 12.73 -12.54 -4.47
C ASN A 49 11.60 -13.06 -5.38
N GLU A 50 10.41 -12.47 -5.29
CA GLU A 50 9.25 -12.83 -6.11
C GLU A 50 9.25 -12.10 -7.49
N GLY A 51 10.27 -11.29 -7.78
CA GLY A 51 10.35 -10.55 -9.04
C GLY A 51 9.26 -9.49 -9.22
N CYS A 52 8.72 -8.95 -8.12
CA CYS A 52 7.70 -7.91 -8.16
C CYS A 52 8.24 -6.64 -8.84
N GLY A 53 7.50 -6.13 -9.83
CA GLY A 53 7.86 -4.91 -10.54
C GLY A 53 7.63 -3.62 -9.73
N ARG A 54 6.80 -3.68 -8.68
CA ARG A 54 6.48 -2.55 -7.80
C ARG A 54 6.25 -2.98 -6.36
N PHE A 55 6.45 -2.03 -5.45
CA PHE A 55 6.00 -2.09 -4.06
C PHE A 55 5.19 -0.81 -3.78
N GLU A 56 3.88 -0.95 -3.56
CA GLU A 56 2.92 0.15 -3.48
C GLU A 56 2.07 0.09 -2.20
N TRP A 57 1.56 1.24 -1.75
CA TRP A 57 0.66 1.36 -0.60
C TRP A 57 -0.09 2.68 -0.65
N TRP A 58 -1.14 2.80 0.16
CA TRP A 58 -1.82 4.07 0.39
C TRP A 58 -1.27 4.80 1.62
N CYS A 59 -1.21 6.11 1.52
CA CYS A 59 -0.94 7.00 2.64
C CYS A 59 -1.99 8.10 2.64
N LEU A 60 -2.55 8.40 3.81
CA LEU A 60 -3.42 9.56 3.98
C LEU A 60 -2.57 10.83 3.78
N ASP A 61 -3.09 11.75 2.97
CA ASP A 61 -2.41 12.97 2.52
C ASP A 61 -2.01 13.91 3.67
N TRP A 62 -2.77 13.88 4.76
CA TRP A 62 -2.49 14.64 5.98
C TRP A 62 -1.43 14.00 6.88
N ASN A 63 -1.01 12.75 6.62
CA ASN A 63 -0.09 12.03 7.50
C ASN A 63 1.38 12.38 7.20
N SER A 64 1.73 13.65 7.42
CA SER A 64 3.07 14.20 7.19
C SER A 64 4.21 13.36 7.79
N PRO A 65 4.11 12.80 9.02
CA PRO A 65 5.14 11.92 9.56
C PRO A 65 5.40 10.67 8.70
N SER A 66 4.34 9.97 8.27
CA SER A 66 4.47 8.80 7.41
C SER A 66 4.97 9.18 6.02
N ILE A 67 4.46 10.28 5.43
CA ILE A 67 4.91 10.77 4.12
C ILE A 67 6.42 11.06 4.13
N GLY A 68 6.93 11.74 5.17
CA GLY A 68 8.35 12.01 5.31
C GLY A 68 9.18 10.73 5.44
N PHE A 69 8.70 9.75 6.21
CA PHE A 69 9.33 8.43 6.30
C PHE A 69 9.37 7.72 4.94
N TYR A 70 8.26 7.67 4.20
CA TYR A 70 8.20 7.04 2.88
C TYR A 70 9.13 7.71 1.86
N LYS A 71 9.14 9.05 1.80
CA LYS A 71 10.08 9.79 0.94
C LYS A 71 11.54 9.51 1.29
N SER A 72 11.87 9.32 2.58
CA SER A 72 13.23 8.94 2.99
C SER A 72 13.66 7.54 2.52
N LEU A 73 12.72 6.67 2.17
CA LEU A 73 12.98 5.37 1.56
C LEU A 73 13.08 5.42 0.02
N GLY A 74 12.92 6.60 -0.59
CA GLY A 74 12.90 6.79 -2.04
C GLY A 74 11.52 6.62 -2.68
N ALA A 75 10.46 6.47 -1.89
CA ALA A 75 9.10 6.39 -2.41
C ALA A 75 8.67 7.72 -3.06
N LYS A 76 7.97 7.63 -4.18
CA LYS A 76 7.40 8.76 -4.90
C LYS A 76 5.87 8.68 -4.82
N ALA A 77 5.22 9.80 -4.59
CA ALA A 77 3.77 9.88 -4.63
C ALA A 77 3.28 9.80 -6.08
N MET A 78 2.18 9.10 -6.31
CA MET A 78 1.53 8.99 -7.63
C MET A 78 0.47 10.10 -7.74
N ASP A 79 0.92 11.35 -7.88
CA ASP A 79 0.06 12.54 -7.76
C ASP A 79 -1.00 12.66 -8.89
N GLU A 80 -0.82 11.93 -10.00
CA GLU A 80 -1.78 11.88 -11.11
C GLU A 80 -2.93 10.88 -10.89
N TRP A 81 -2.86 10.07 -9.84
CA TRP A 81 -3.82 8.99 -9.58
C TRP A 81 -4.69 9.36 -8.39
N THR A 82 -6.00 9.09 -8.49
CA THR A 82 -6.94 9.30 -7.39
C THR A 82 -7.72 8.03 -7.08
N VAL A 83 -8.17 7.89 -5.83
CA VAL A 83 -8.91 6.72 -5.37
C VAL A 83 -10.40 6.97 -5.52
N TYR A 84 -11.07 6.15 -6.32
CA TYR A 84 -12.53 6.06 -6.34
C TYR A 84 -12.98 4.88 -5.49
N ARG A 85 -14.07 5.06 -4.74
CA ARG A 85 -14.66 4.02 -3.90
C ARG A 85 -16.17 4.01 -4.03
N LEU A 86 -16.74 2.83 -4.26
CA LEU A 86 -18.16 2.59 -4.09
C LEU A 86 -18.42 1.99 -2.70
N THR A 87 -19.47 2.46 -2.05
CA THR A 87 -19.95 1.84 -0.80
C THR A 87 -20.80 0.62 -1.12
N ARG A 88 -21.05 -0.24 -0.12
CA ARG A 88 -21.88 -1.45 -0.30
C ARG A 88 -23.21 -1.15 -0.98
N GLN A 89 -23.90 -0.09 -0.54
CA GLN A 89 -25.19 0.32 -1.10
C GLN A 89 -25.10 0.64 -2.60
N HIS A 90 -24.06 1.34 -3.04
CA HIS A 90 -23.90 1.71 -4.45
C HIS A 90 -23.45 0.52 -5.31
N ILE A 91 -22.65 -0.40 -4.74
CA ILE A 91 -22.32 -1.67 -5.40
C ILE A 91 -23.60 -2.49 -5.65
N ASP A 92 -24.49 -2.56 -4.65
CA ASP A 92 -25.76 -3.30 -4.77
C ASP A 92 -26.72 -2.71 -5.80
N ALA A 93 -26.77 -1.39 -5.88
CA ALA A 93 -27.58 -0.71 -6.87
C ALA A 93 -27.07 -1.00 -8.29
N LEU A 94 -25.75 -0.97 -8.51
CA LEU A 94 -25.14 -1.26 -9.80
C LEU A 94 -25.31 -2.72 -10.22
N ALA A 95 -25.07 -3.67 -9.32
CA ALA A 95 -25.17 -5.10 -9.64
C ALA A 95 -26.60 -5.55 -10.02
N LYS A 96 -27.63 -4.78 -9.62
CA LYS A 96 -29.03 -5.04 -10.00
C LYS A 96 -29.41 -4.40 -11.34
N ALA A 97 -28.63 -3.46 -11.85
CA ALA A 97 -28.93 -2.75 -13.09
C ALA A 97 -28.71 -3.60 -14.36
N ASP A 98 -28.02 -4.74 -14.26
CA ASP A 98 -27.74 -5.66 -15.36
C ASP A 98 -28.77 -6.82 -15.48
N ALA A 99 -29.95 -6.69 -14.85
CA ALA A 99 -30.98 -7.73 -14.81
C ALA A 99 -32.28 -7.42 -15.60
N GLU A 100 -32.24 -6.44 -16.51
CA GLU A 100 -33.28 -6.18 -17.53
C GLU A 100 -32.75 -6.43 -18.95
#